data_AF-A0A917C1Z0-F1
#
_entry.id   AF-A0A917C1Z0-F1
#
_cell.length_a   1.000
_cell.length_b   1.000
_cell.length_c   1.000
_cell.angle_alpha   90.00
_cell.angle_beta   90.00
_cell.angle_gamma   90.00
#
_symmetry.space_group_name_H-M   'P 1'
#
loop_
_entity.id
_entity.type
_entity.pdbx_description
1 polymer ?
#
loop_
_entity_poly.entity_id
_entity_poly.type
_entity_poly.pdbx_seq_one_letter_code
_entity_poly.pdbx_strand_id
1 'polypeptide(L)'
;MAVRALYSLGLDSGEVLLAALGERKYAVQSLAPLRQTPGKPLPPPYGRVAQALAQRLAAEEPGRPRLLMGMDPEFLLVREPACRVVPASRYLPLTGVAGCDAGPPGTRGVFPVAELRPKPRGEPRALLAQLMSAARTADRLIDRSLRWRAGGMPLMGWALGGHLHFSGVTLTAPLLRALDNYLALPMLLLEDTRAGARRPRYGVLGDFRLQPHGGFEYRTLPSFLVSPAVAKGTVHLAHLIVSHYEDLPRRPLDREDLHAAYYSGDKSLLRAAFRPLPAQLRALRGYTQAARYIEPLFGFIAAEQTWDEARDIRKLWCGRDRE
;
A
#
# COMPACT_ATOMS: atom_id res chain seq x y z
N MET A 1 15.55 -3.13 -9.76
CA MET A 1 15.49 -2.35 -11.03
C MET A 1 14.80 -3.13 -12.13
N ALA A 2 15.28 -4.33 -12.52
CA ALA A 2 14.68 -5.14 -13.60
C ALA A 2 13.16 -5.35 -13.48
N VAL A 3 12.67 -5.82 -12.32
CA VAL A 3 11.23 -6.02 -12.08
C VAL A 3 10.42 -4.73 -12.26
N ARG A 4 10.94 -3.60 -11.76
CA ARG A 4 10.28 -2.30 -11.90
C ARG A 4 10.21 -1.85 -13.36
N ALA A 5 11.28 -2.08 -14.14
CA ALA A 5 11.31 -1.74 -15.57
C ALA A 5 10.26 -2.53 -16.37
N LEU A 6 10.17 -3.83 -16.16
CA LEU A 6 9.12 -4.67 -16.79
C LEU A 6 7.73 -4.19 -16.38
N TYR A 7 7.53 -3.96 -15.08
CA TYR A 7 6.24 -3.53 -14.54
C TYR A 7 5.76 -2.20 -15.12
N SER A 8 6.64 -1.19 -15.16
CA SER A 8 6.37 0.13 -15.75
C SER A 8 5.99 0.08 -17.23
N LEU A 9 6.44 -0.93 -17.97
CA LEU A 9 6.13 -1.12 -19.39
C LEU A 9 4.93 -2.02 -19.66
N GLY A 10 4.15 -2.37 -18.63
CA GLY A 10 2.99 -3.25 -18.83
C GLY A 10 3.35 -4.73 -18.94
N LEU A 11 4.61 -5.12 -18.69
CA LEU A 11 5.09 -6.48 -18.92
C LEU A 11 5.11 -7.32 -17.65
N ASP A 12 4.57 -8.52 -17.74
CA ASP A 12 4.53 -9.48 -16.64
C ASP A 12 5.80 -10.36 -16.60
N SER A 13 6.53 -10.45 -17.72
CA SER A 13 7.79 -11.20 -17.83
C SER A 13 8.67 -10.70 -18.97
N GLY A 14 9.98 -10.86 -18.83
CA GLY A 14 10.97 -10.45 -19.81
C GLY A 14 12.38 -10.47 -19.25
N GLU A 15 13.34 -10.23 -20.13
CA GLU A 15 14.74 -10.05 -19.80
C GLU A 15 15.07 -8.56 -19.78
N VAL A 16 15.87 -8.13 -18.80
CA VAL A 16 16.31 -6.74 -18.67
C VAL A 16 17.82 -6.73 -18.55
N LEU A 17 18.48 -6.06 -19.49
CA LEU A 17 19.91 -5.80 -19.42
C LEU A 17 20.15 -4.53 -18.61
N LEU A 18 20.92 -4.65 -17.52
CA LEU A 18 21.25 -3.54 -16.64
C LEU A 18 22.74 -3.21 -16.76
N ALA A 19 23.06 -1.94 -16.99
CA ALA A 19 24.41 -1.41 -16.82
C ALA A 19 24.60 -0.92 -15.38
N ALA A 20 25.69 -1.33 -14.74
CA ALA A 20 26.13 -0.73 -13.48
C ALA A 20 26.81 0.61 -13.76
N LEU A 21 26.36 1.68 -13.09
CA LEU A 21 26.91 3.04 -13.22
C LEU A 21 27.77 3.45 -12.01
N GLY A 22 28.12 2.49 -11.12
CA GLY A 22 28.76 2.77 -9.82
C GLY A 22 27.75 3.15 -8.72
N GLU A 23 28.20 3.17 -7.46
CA GLU A 23 27.39 3.60 -6.29
C GLU A 23 25.99 2.98 -6.17
N ARG A 24 25.81 1.70 -6.56
CA ARG A 24 24.50 1.01 -6.60
C ARG A 24 23.47 1.66 -7.55
N LYS A 25 23.92 2.46 -8.51
CA LYS A 25 23.10 3.01 -9.60
C LYS A 25 23.14 2.05 -10.79
N TYR A 26 21.98 1.85 -11.39
CA TYR A 26 21.80 0.97 -12.55
C TYR A 26 21.00 1.70 -13.62
N ALA A 27 21.38 1.54 -14.88
CA ALA A 27 20.59 1.95 -16.04
C ALA A 27 20.06 0.74 -16.79
N VAL A 28 18.84 0.84 -17.31
CA VAL A 28 18.28 -0.16 -18.23
C VAL A 28 18.87 0.10 -19.60
N GLN A 29 19.64 -0.85 -20.14
CA GLN A 29 20.21 -0.76 -21.49
C GLN A 29 19.25 -1.30 -22.54
N SER A 30 18.64 -2.44 -22.26
CA SER A 30 17.68 -3.06 -23.17
C SER A 30 16.69 -3.92 -22.38
N LEU A 31 15.56 -4.18 -23.02
CA LEU A 31 14.49 -5.01 -22.48
C LEU A 31 13.93 -5.87 -23.60
N ALA A 32 13.80 -7.17 -23.34
CA ALA A 32 13.19 -8.13 -24.24
C ALA A 32 11.98 -8.78 -23.56
N PRO A 33 10.74 -8.49 -24.00
CA PRO A 33 9.57 -9.18 -23.46
C PRO A 33 9.67 -10.68 -23.69
N LEU A 34 9.33 -11.48 -22.68
CA LEU A 34 9.29 -12.93 -22.83
C LEU A 34 8.03 -13.31 -23.61
N ARG A 35 8.16 -13.52 -24.92
CA ARG A 35 7.03 -13.92 -25.78
C ARG A 35 6.85 -15.43 -25.74
N GLN A 36 5.75 -15.91 -25.18
CA GLN A 36 5.33 -17.29 -25.38
C GLN A 36 4.82 -17.46 -26.81
N THR A 37 5.45 -18.35 -27.56
CA THR A 37 4.89 -18.79 -28.86
C THR A 37 3.88 -19.89 -28.58
N PRO A 38 2.62 -19.79 -29.03
CA PRO A 38 1.63 -20.84 -28.85
C PRO A 38 2.17 -22.22 -29.28
N GLY A 39 1.98 -23.24 -28.44
CA GLY A 39 2.43 -24.60 -28.71
C GLY A 39 3.93 -24.87 -28.52
N LYS A 40 4.76 -23.86 -28.21
CA LYS A 40 6.18 -24.08 -27.87
C LYS A 40 6.43 -23.81 -26.38
N PRO A 41 7.07 -24.74 -25.65
CA PRO A 41 7.42 -24.50 -24.26
C PRO A 41 8.44 -23.36 -24.17
N LEU A 42 8.37 -22.60 -23.07
CA LEU A 42 9.39 -21.61 -22.76
C LEU A 42 10.75 -22.29 -22.55
N PRO A 43 11.86 -21.71 -23.06
CA PRO A 43 13.18 -22.27 -22.84
C PRO A 43 13.55 -22.24 -21.34
N PRO A 44 14.42 -23.15 -20.85
CA PRO A 44 14.98 -23.05 -19.52
C PRO A 44 15.76 -21.74 -19.31
N PRO A 45 15.72 -21.13 -18.12
CA PRO A 45 15.02 -21.59 -16.91
C PRO A 45 13.52 -21.21 -16.87
N TYR A 46 13.02 -20.43 -17.83
CA TYR A 46 11.68 -19.83 -17.80
C TYR A 46 10.54 -20.86 -17.77
N GLY A 47 10.67 -21.96 -18.51
CA GLY A 47 9.64 -23.02 -18.54
C GLY A 47 9.30 -23.59 -17.17
N ARG A 48 10.32 -23.87 -16.34
CA ARG A 48 10.12 -24.41 -14.98
C ARG A 48 9.43 -23.40 -14.08
N VAL A 49 9.84 -22.12 -14.16
CA VAL A 49 9.25 -21.04 -13.35
C VAL A 49 7.79 -20.80 -13.75
N ALA A 50 7.50 -20.77 -15.05
CA ALA A 50 6.15 -20.61 -15.56
C ALA A 50 5.23 -21.77 -15.13
N GLN A 51 5.70 -23.01 -15.21
CA GLN A 51 4.95 -24.18 -14.75
C GLN A 51 4.68 -24.11 -13.24
N ALA A 52 5.69 -23.77 -12.44
CA ALA A 52 5.54 -23.63 -10.99
C ALA A 52 4.59 -22.46 -10.62
N LEU A 53 4.55 -21.39 -11.39
CA LEU A 53 3.56 -20.32 -11.23
C LEU A 53 2.15 -20.81 -11.58
N ALA A 54 1.99 -21.48 -12.72
CA ALA A 54 0.70 -22.01 -13.17
C ALA A 54 0.12 -23.03 -12.16
N GLN A 55 0.95 -23.90 -11.59
CA GLN A 55 0.55 -24.84 -10.54
C GLN A 55 0.08 -24.12 -9.27
N ARG A 56 0.78 -23.07 -8.84
CA ARG A 56 0.38 -22.26 -7.68
C ARG A 56 -0.96 -21.56 -7.92
N LEU A 57 -1.13 -20.95 -9.09
CA LEU A 57 -2.39 -20.30 -9.47
C LEU A 57 -3.56 -21.30 -9.55
N ALA A 58 -3.33 -22.48 -10.13
CA ALA A 58 -4.35 -23.53 -10.22
C ALA A 58 -4.74 -24.13 -8.86
N ALA A 59 -3.87 -24.01 -7.85
CA ALA A 59 -4.13 -24.46 -6.49
C ALA A 59 -4.89 -23.40 -5.64
N GLU A 60 -5.08 -22.18 -6.14
CA GLU A 60 -5.84 -21.15 -5.43
C GLU A 60 -7.34 -21.39 -5.51
N GLU A 61 -8.00 -21.32 -4.36
CA GLU A 61 -9.46 -21.39 -4.27
C GLU A 61 -10.07 -20.02 -4.63
N PRO A 62 -11.12 -19.97 -5.47
CA PRO A 62 -11.82 -18.72 -5.81
C PRO A 62 -12.25 -17.92 -4.58
N GLY A 63 -12.06 -16.60 -4.61
CA GLY A 63 -12.34 -15.72 -3.47
C GLY A 63 -11.31 -15.80 -2.32
N ARG A 64 -10.35 -16.74 -2.41
CA ARG A 64 -9.22 -16.91 -1.49
C ARG A 64 -9.67 -16.99 -0.02
N PRO A 65 -10.47 -18.01 0.38
CA PRO A 65 -10.95 -18.16 1.76
C PRO A 65 -9.84 -18.31 2.81
N ARG A 66 -8.62 -18.68 2.37
CA ARG A 66 -7.42 -18.78 3.21
C ARG A 66 -6.56 -17.51 3.19
N LEU A 67 -7.04 -16.44 2.56
CA LEU A 67 -6.37 -15.14 2.56
C LEU A 67 -6.16 -14.70 4.01
N LEU A 68 -4.93 -14.34 4.33
CA LEU A 68 -4.56 -13.75 5.60
C LEU A 68 -3.94 -12.39 5.32
N MET A 69 -4.47 -11.36 5.97
CA MET A 69 -4.00 -9.99 5.84
C MET A 69 -3.25 -9.54 7.09
N GLY A 70 -2.11 -8.89 6.88
CA GLY A 70 -1.37 -8.14 7.89
C GLY A 70 -1.23 -6.68 7.45
N MET A 71 -0.69 -5.84 8.33
CA MET A 71 -0.38 -4.45 8.02
C MET A 71 0.65 -3.91 9.00
N ASP A 72 1.26 -2.80 8.60
CA ASP A 72 2.28 -2.06 9.31
C ASP A 72 2.19 -0.56 9.00
N PRO A 73 1.05 0.12 9.29
CA PRO A 73 0.95 1.53 9.00
C PRO A 73 1.72 2.38 10.01
N GLU A 74 2.30 3.45 9.48
CA GLU A 74 3.25 4.32 10.17
C GLU A 74 2.62 5.64 10.67
N PHE A 75 3.20 6.24 11.70
CA PHE A 75 2.84 7.57 12.20
C PHE A 75 4.03 8.26 12.89
N LEU A 76 3.99 9.60 12.98
CA LEU A 76 4.98 10.41 13.69
C LEU A 76 4.47 10.81 15.07
N LEU A 77 5.42 10.94 16.01
CA LEU A 77 5.20 11.63 17.27
C LEU A 77 5.67 13.07 17.15
N VAL A 78 4.79 14.02 17.41
CA VAL A 78 5.06 15.45 17.23
C VAL A 78 4.81 16.21 18.51
N ARG A 79 5.75 17.10 18.86
CA ARG A 79 5.61 18.07 19.94
C ARG A 79 5.21 19.42 19.38
N GLU A 80 4.10 19.95 19.88
CA GLU A 80 3.60 21.29 19.58
C GLU A 80 4.15 22.35 20.56
N PRO A 81 4.11 23.65 20.20
CA PRO A 81 3.67 24.23 18.91
C PRO A 81 4.75 24.20 17.81
N ALA A 82 5.97 23.77 18.13
CA ALA A 82 7.10 23.83 17.21
C ALA A 82 7.08 22.76 16.09
N CYS A 83 6.04 21.92 16.01
CA CYS A 83 5.95 20.78 15.09
C CYS A 83 7.21 19.89 15.05
N ARG A 84 7.87 19.73 16.21
CA ARG A 84 9.14 18.98 16.30
C ARG A 84 8.88 17.49 16.37
N VAL A 85 9.47 16.73 15.46
CA VAL A 85 9.45 15.25 15.51
C VAL A 85 10.20 14.77 16.74
N VAL A 86 9.55 13.91 17.52
CA VAL A 86 10.14 13.20 18.65
C VAL A 86 10.37 11.75 18.21
N PRO A 87 11.58 11.21 18.34
CA PRO A 87 11.83 9.84 17.90
C PRO A 87 10.93 8.83 18.61
N ALA A 88 10.26 7.96 17.83
CA ALA A 88 9.40 6.90 18.36
C ALA A 88 10.14 5.95 19.31
N SER A 89 11.41 5.68 19.03
CA SER A 89 12.31 4.85 19.85
C SER A 89 12.52 5.32 21.29
N ARG A 90 12.15 6.57 21.62
CA ARG A 90 12.14 7.05 23.02
C ARG A 90 11.03 6.41 23.86
N TYR A 91 9.98 5.89 23.22
CA TYR A 91 8.78 5.39 23.89
C TYR A 91 8.41 3.97 23.47
N LEU A 92 8.64 3.62 22.21
CA LEU A 92 8.30 2.32 21.65
C LEU A 92 9.55 1.43 21.49
N PRO A 93 9.41 0.11 21.66
CA PRO A 93 10.46 -0.84 21.30
C PRO A 93 10.74 -0.79 19.79
N LEU A 94 11.88 -1.32 19.36
CA LEU A 94 12.18 -1.41 17.92
C LEU A 94 11.20 -2.34 17.18
N THR A 95 10.85 -3.45 17.81
CA THR A 95 9.96 -4.49 17.25
C THR A 95 8.71 -4.67 18.10
N GLY A 96 7.75 -5.44 17.59
CA GLY A 96 6.50 -5.76 18.29
C GLY A 96 5.27 -5.08 17.67
N VAL A 97 4.12 -5.30 18.31
CA VAL A 97 2.80 -4.86 17.83
C VAL A 97 2.70 -3.33 17.73
N ALA A 98 3.40 -2.61 18.60
CA ALA A 98 3.66 -1.18 18.46
C ALA A 98 5.17 -1.00 18.60
N GLY A 99 5.83 -0.64 17.51
CA GLY A 99 7.28 -0.50 17.50
C GLY A 99 7.74 0.67 16.64
N CYS A 100 8.97 0.60 16.17
CA CYS A 100 9.56 1.67 15.38
C CYS A 100 9.93 1.20 13.98
N ASP A 101 9.98 2.16 13.04
CA ASP A 101 10.62 2.01 11.75
C ASP A 101 11.82 2.98 11.63
N ALA A 102 12.80 2.61 10.79
CA ALA A 102 14.00 3.39 10.56
C ALA A 102 13.71 4.75 9.89
N GLY A 103 12.57 4.88 9.21
CA GLY A 103 12.17 6.10 8.51
C GLY A 103 13.06 6.42 7.30
N PRO A 104 12.97 7.67 6.78
CA PRO A 104 13.70 8.05 5.58
C PRO A 104 15.24 8.02 5.77
N PRO A 105 16.03 7.89 4.67
CA PRO A 105 17.48 7.92 4.73
C PRO A 105 18.01 9.18 5.43
N GLY A 106 18.95 9.01 6.37
CA GLY A 106 19.58 10.12 7.11
C GLY A 106 19.27 10.14 8.61
N THR A 107 18.36 9.29 9.09
CA THR A 107 17.93 9.21 10.50
C THR A 107 18.92 8.50 11.44
N ARG A 108 20.11 8.09 10.95
CA ARG A 108 21.26 7.55 11.71
C ARG A 108 20.90 6.66 12.91
N GLY A 109 20.02 5.67 12.73
CA GLY A 109 19.67 4.70 13.78
C GLY A 109 18.79 5.25 14.92
N VAL A 110 18.16 6.41 14.73
CA VAL A 110 17.31 7.07 15.74
C VAL A 110 15.86 6.55 15.70
N PHE A 111 15.49 5.73 14.71
CA PHE A 111 14.15 5.10 14.54
C PHE A 111 12.98 6.07 14.87
N PRO A 112 12.82 7.13 14.07
CA PRO A 112 11.93 8.23 14.40
C PRO A 112 10.45 7.96 14.13
N VAL A 113 10.12 6.96 13.31
CA VAL A 113 8.77 6.63 12.89
C VAL A 113 8.20 5.54 13.79
N ALA A 114 6.95 5.70 14.23
CA ALA A 114 6.22 4.65 14.94
C ALA A 114 5.44 3.79 13.93
N GLU A 115 5.39 2.49 14.16
CA GLU A 115 4.72 1.53 13.27
C GLU A 115 3.84 0.56 14.07
N LEU A 116 2.60 0.35 13.62
CA LEU A 116 1.66 -0.58 14.25
C LEU A 116 1.60 -1.89 13.48
N ARG A 117 1.97 -3.01 14.11
CA ARG A 117 2.02 -4.35 13.49
C ARG A 117 0.99 -5.29 14.12
N PRO A 118 -0.33 -5.07 13.90
CA PRO A 118 -1.36 -5.93 14.46
C PRO A 118 -1.20 -7.39 14.01
N LYS A 119 -1.68 -8.34 14.84
CA LYS A 119 -1.63 -9.76 14.48
C LYS A 119 -2.48 -10.02 13.22
N PRO A 120 -1.97 -10.72 12.20
CA PRO A 120 -2.69 -10.98 10.96
C PRO A 120 -4.03 -11.68 11.15
N ARG A 121 -5.00 -11.41 10.29
CA ARG A 121 -6.35 -11.99 10.29
C ARG A 121 -6.86 -12.16 8.86
N GLY A 122 -7.70 -13.18 8.63
CA GLY A 122 -8.35 -13.35 7.33
C GLY A 122 -9.51 -12.36 7.15
N GLU A 123 -10.30 -12.17 8.20
CA GLU A 123 -11.42 -11.24 8.17
C GLU A 123 -11.00 -9.77 8.38
N PRO A 124 -11.34 -8.83 7.47
CA PRO A 124 -11.01 -7.40 7.58
C PRO A 124 -11.41 -6.78 8.92
N ARG A 125 -12.62 -7.10 9.41
CA ARG A 125 -13.11 -6.58 10.69
C ARG A 125 -12.26 -7.04 11.87
N ALA A 126 -11.81 -8.30 11.85
CA ALA A 126 -10.93 -8.82 12.89
C ALA A 126 -9.54 -8.17 12.84
N LEU A 127 -9.01 -7.92 11.64
CA LEU A 127 -7.74 -7.23 11.46
C LEU A 127 -7.79 -5.80 12.00
N LEU A 128 -8.86 -5.06 11.68
CA LEU A 128 -9.08 -3.70 12.19
C LEU A 128 -9.24 -3.68 13.72
N ALA A 129 -9.86 -4.69 14.32
CA ALA A 129 -9.92 -4.81 15.78
C ALA A 129 -8.51 -5.00 16.40
N GLN A 130 -7.63 -5.76 15.73
CA GLN A 130 -6.24 -5.88 16.14
C GLN A 130 -5.47 -4.56 15.97
N LEU A 131 -5.74 -3.80 14.91
CA LEU A 131 -5.15 -2.46 14.72
C LEU A 131 -5.54 -1.50 15.85
N MET A 132 -6.83 -1.48 16.24
CA MET A 132 -7.29 -0.68 17.39
C MET A 132 -6.59 -1.10 18.69
N SER A 133 -6.36 -2.41 18.88
CA SER A 133 -5.62 -2.92 20.02
C SER A 133 -4.15 -2.46 20.00
N ALA A 134 -3.50 -2.51 18.84
CA ALA A 134 -2.13 -2.06 18.63
C ALA A 134 -1.97 -0.56 18.94
N ALA A 135 -2.90 0.27 18.45
CA ALA A 135 -2.93 1.70 18.76
C ALA A 135 -3.06 1.94 20.27
N ARG A 136 -3.95 1.22 20.98
CA ARG A 136 -4.07 1.33 22.44
C ARG A 136 -2.85 0.85 23.21
N THR A 137 -2.07 -0.07 22.66
CA THR A 137 -0.78 -0.48 23.23
C THR A 137 0.24 0.66 23.07
N ALA A 138 0.35 1.24 21.87
CA ALA A 138 1.21 2.39 21.62
C ALA A 138 0.86 3.59 22.52
N ASP A 139 -0.44 3.89 22.68
CA ASP A 139 -0.94 5.00 23.50
C ASP A 139 -0.56 4.90 24.98
N ARG A 140 -0.47 3.68 25.52
CA ARG A 140 -0.03 3.44 26.90
C ARG A 140 1.45 3.72 27.11
N LEU A 141 2.27 3.56 26.08
CA LEU A 141 3.72 3.73 26.14
C LEU A 141 4.17 5.15 25.80
N ILE A 142 3.41 5.84 24.94
CA ILE A 142 3.76 7.17 24.45
C ILE A 142 3.24 8.28 25.37
N ASP A 143 4.12 9.22 25.72
CA ASP A 143 3.81 10.46 26.46
C ASP A 143 2.55 11.15 25.90
N ARG A 144 1.58 11.45 26.78
CA ARG A 144 0.28 12.03 26.44
C ARG A 144 0.35 13.45 25.88
N SER A 145 1.44 14.17 26.10
CA SER A 145 1.68 15.50 25.53
C SER A 145 2.00 15.47 24.03
N LEU A 146 2.34 14.30 23.48
CA LEU A 146 2.68 14.14 22.07
C LEU A 146 1.45 13.84 21.21
N ARG A 147 1.37 14.54 20.08
CA ARG A 147 0.37 14.31 19.04
C ARG A 147 0.84 13.23 18.09
N TRP A 148 -0.11 12.51 17.52
CA TRP A 148 0.17 11.53 16.47
C TRP A 148 -0.24 12.12 15.14
N ARG A 149 0.66 12.09 14.14
CA ARG A 149 0.33 12.48 12.76
C ARG A 149 0.61 11.35 11.80
N ALA A 150 -0.29 11.14 10.86
CA ALA A 150 -0.19 10.11 9.82
C ALA A 150 -0.59 10.69 8.47
N GLY A 151 -0.52 9.87 7.42
CA GLY A 151 -0.80 10.28 6.04
C GLY A 151 0.34 9.92 5.10
N GLY A 152 0.43 10.62 3.98
CA GLY A 152 1.49 10.44 3.01
C GLY A 152 2.79 11.13 3.37
N MET A 153 2.72 12.37 3.86
CA MET A 153 3.86 13.18 4.29
C MET A 153 3.41 14.27 5.30
N PRO A 154 3.04 13.90 6.55
CA PRO A 154 2.46 14.82 7.53
C PRO A 154 3.39 15.97 7.95
N LEU A 155 4.69 15.84 7.70
CA LEU A 155 5.70 16.88 7.81
C LEU A 155 6.64 16.78 6.62
N MET A 156 7.11 17.92 6.10
CA MET A 156 8.03 17.97 4.96
C MET A 156 9.26 17.07 5.21
N GLY A 157 9.56 16.19 4.25
CA GLY A 157 10.67 15.23 4.33
C GLY A 157 10.36 13.95 5.12
N TRP A 158 9.17 13.83 5.72
CA TRP A 158 8.75 12.65 6.48
C TRP A 158 7.64 11.87 5.74
N ALA A 159 8.03 11.15 4.69
CA ALA A 159 7.12 10.25 4.00
C ALA A 159 6.78 9.04 4.89
N LEU A 160 5.49 8.67 4.98
CA LEU A 160 5.02 7.56 5.80
C LEU A 160 4.27 6.48 5.01
N GLY A 161 4.57 5.21 5.30
CA GLY A 161 3.96 4.04 4.69
C GLY A 161 2.68 3.55 5.37
N GLY A 162 1.78 2.97 4.58
CA GLY A 162 0.71 2.10 5.05
C GLY A 162 0.80 0.76 4.37
N HIS A 163 1.74 -0.11 4.76
CA HIS A 163 1.92 -1.36 4.03
C HIS A 163 0.89 -2.42 4.43
N LEU A 164 0.54 -3.26 3.45
CA LEU A 164 -0.42 -4.33 3.59
C LEU A 164 0.26 -5.64 3.22
N HIS A 165 0.08 -6.66 4.05
CA HIS A 165 0.70 -7.96 3.88
C HIS A 165 -0.36 -8.96 3.48
N PHE A 166 -0.07 -9.82 2.51
CA PHE A 166 -0.98 -10.82 2.00
C PHE A 166 -0.30 -12.18 1.94
N SER A 167 -0.92 -13.19 2.55
CA SER A 167 -0.55 -14.60 2.38
C SER A 167 -1.77 -15.44 2.07
N GLY A 168 -1.57 -16.65 1.51
CA GLY A 168 -2.67 -17.43 0.93
C GLY A 168 -3.09 -16.94 -0.46
N VAL A 169 -2.25 -16.10 -1.09
CA VAL A 169 -2.38 -15.62 -2.46
C VAL A 169 -0.99 -15.55 -3.11
N THR A 170 -0.93 -15.89 -4.39
CA THR A 170 0.27 -15.85 -5.22
C THR A 170 0.46 -14.43 -5.73
N LEU A 171 1.64 -13.88 -5.47
CA LEU A 171 2.03 -12.61 -6.04
C LEU A 171 2.14 -12.73 -7.57
N THR A 172 1.37 -11.92 -8.29
CA THR A 172 1.43 -11.78 -9.75
C THR A 172 1.43 -10.31 -10.15
N ALA A 173 1.95 -9.99 -11.34
CA ALA A 173 1.89 -8.63 -11.87
C ALA A 173 0.45 -8.13 -12.06
N PRO A 174 -0.52 -8.94 -12.56
CA PRO A 174 -1.94 -8.57 -12.57
C PRO A 174 -2.51 -8.18 -11.19
N LEU A 175 -2.17 -8.93 -10.13
CA LEU A 175 -2.58 -8.60 -8.76
C LEU A 175 -2.01 -7.25 -8.31
N LEU A 176 -0.72 -7.00 -8.56
CA LEU A 176 -0.10 -5.70 -8.25
C LEU A 176 -0.76 -4.55 -9.02
N ARG A 177 -1.09 -4.75 -10.31
CA ARG A 177 -1.79 -3.75 -11.11
C ARG A 177 -3.18 -3.49 -10.57
N ALA A 178 -3.90 -4.51 -10.12
CA ALA A 178 -5.19 -4.33 -9.48
C ALA A 178 -5.07 -3.52 -8.19
N LEU A 179 -4.08 -3.81 -7.33
CA LEU A 179 -3.81 -3.00 -6.15
C LEU A 179 -3.44 -1.55 -6.51
N ASP A 180 -2.59 -1.32 -7.51
CA ASP A 180 -2.23 0.03 -7.92
C ASP A 180 -3.42 0.83 -8.45
N ASN A 181 -4.20 0.25 -9.35
CA ASN A 181 -5.28 0.95 -10.04
C ASN A 181 -6.55 1.09 -9.18
N TYR A 182 -6.83 0.12 -8.30
CA TYR A 182 -8.07 0.10 -7.51
C TYR A 182 -7.85 0.41 -6.02
N LEU A 183 -6.61 0.45 -5.53
CA LEU A 183 -6.28 0.82 -4.16
C LEU A 183 -5.36 2.04 -4.08
N ALA A 184 -4.18 2.05 -4.74
CA ALA A 184 -3.27 3.20 -4.64
C ALA A 184 -3.84 4.47 -5.29
N LEU A 185 -4.47 4.34 -6.46
CA LEU A 185 -5.11 5.46 -7.15
C LEU A 185 -6.18 6.18 -6.29
N PRO A 186 -7.22 5.50 -5.74
CA PRO A 186 -8.17 6.19 -4.88
C PRO A 186 -7.54 6.78 -3.61
N MET A 187 -6.54 6.13 -3.03
CA MET A 187 -5.84 6.67 -1.87
C MET A 187 -5.04 7.95 -2.22
N LEU A 188 -4.45 8.03 -3.42
CA LEU A 188 -3.83 9.27 -3.91
C LEU A 188 -4.87 10.38 -4.09
N LEU A 189 -6.07 10.08 -4.57
CA LEU A 189 -7.10 11.11 -4.71
C LEU A 189 -7.49 11.73 -3.36
N LEU A 190 -7.41 10.95 -2.27
CA LEU A 190 -7.71 11.37 -0.91
C LEU A 190 -6.53 11.98 -0.13
N GLU A 191 -5.29 11.74 -0.57
CA GLU A 191 -4.11 12.20 0.17
C GLU A 191 -3.93 13.72 0.17
N ASP A 192 -3.19 14.27 1.13
CA ASP A 192 -2.90 15.70 1.12
C ASP A 192 -1.97 16.05 -0.06
N THR A 193 -2.12 17.22 -0.67
CA THR A 193 -1.28 17.65 -1.81
C THR A 193 0.22 17.66 -1.46
N ARG A 194 0.57 17.89 -0.19
CA ARG A 194 1.95 17.80 0.31
C ARG A 194 2.54 16.41 0.10
N ALA A 195 1.73 15.36 0.15
CA ALA A 195 2.19 13.98 -0.03
C ALA A 195 2.81 13.72 -1.40
N GLY A 196 2.58 14.57 -2.42
CA GLY A 196 3.20 14.43 -3.74
C GLY A 196 4.73 14.24 -3.69
N ALA A 197 5.42 14.96 -2.79
CA ALA A 197 6.88 14.90 -2.66
C ALA A 197 7.42 13.55 -2.14
N ARG A 198 6.55 12.66 -1.63
CA ARG A 198 6.95 11.29 -1.27
C ARG A 198 7.37 10.50 -2.51
N ARG A 199 6.76 10.78 -3.66
CA ARG A 199 7.04 10.14 -4.95
C ARG A 199 8.18 10.89 -5.66
N PRO A 200 9.13 10.18 -6.32
CA PRO A 200 9.14 8.74 -6.61
C PRO A 200 9.91 7.88 -5.59
N ARG A 201 10.28 8.41 -4.41
CA ARG A 201 11.14 7.66 -3.45
C ARG A 201 10.35 6.66 -2.61
N TYR A 202 9.13 7.03 -2.23
CA TYR A 202 8.13 6.23 -1.52
C TYR A 202 6.83 6.23 -2.32
N GLY A 203 6.06 5.14 -2.22
CA GLY A 203 4.79 4.99 -2.92
C GLY A 203 4.91 4.76 -4.44
N VAL A 204 5.96 4.06 -4.86
CA VAL A 204 6.17 3.65 -6.25
C VAL A 204 5.15 2.59 -6.66
N LEU A 205 4.59 2.71 -7.86
CA LEU A 205 3.66 1.70 -8.40
C LEU A 205 4.35 0.34 -8.52
N GLY A 206 3.63 -0.71 -8.13
CA GLY A 206 4.13 -2.09 -8.13
C GLY A 206 5.24 -2.34 -7.10
N ASP A 207 5.40 -1.49 -6.07
CA ASP A 207 6.39 -1.74 -5.04
C ASP A 207 5.92 -2.81 -4.05
N PHE A 208 6.71 -3.86 -3.93
CA PHE A 208 6.43 -4.98 -3.05
C PHE A 208 7.71 -5.56 -2.44
N ARG A 209 7.53 -6.39 -1.41
CA ARG A 209 8.59 -7.21 -0.84
C ARG A 209 8.06 -8.62 -0.57
N LEU A 210 8.78 -9.64 -1.06
CA LEU A 210 8.49 -11.02 -0.70
C LEU A 210 8.85 -11.27 0.76
N GLN A 211 7.98 -12.02 1.46
CA GLN A 211 8.18 -12.34 2.87
C GLN A 211 8.78 -13.76 3.03
N PRO A 212 9.81 -13.96 3.88
CA PRO A 212 10.45 -15.28 4.04
C PRO A 212 9.49 -16.39 4.49
N HIS A 213 8.44 -16.04 5.22
CA HIS A 213 7.41 -16.95 5.72
C HIS A 213 6.26 -17.16 4.72
N GLY A 214 6.41 -16.70 3.47
CA GLY A 214 5.40 -16.78 2.43
C GLY A 214 4.56 -15.51 2.31
N GLY A 215 3.95 -15.32 1.14
CA GLY A 215 3.20 -14.10 0.82
C GLY A 215 4.09 -12.92 0.44
N PHE A 216 3.49 -11.73 0.43
CA PHE A 216 4.15 -10.48 0.07
C PHE A 216 3.59 -9.28 0.83
N GLU A 217 4.39 -8.24 0.91
CA GLU A 217 4.04 -6.93 1.43
C GLU A 217 3.89 -5.95 0.26
N TYR A 218 2.77 -5.26 0.19
CA TYR A 218 2.46 -4.19 -0.76
C TYR A 218 2.75 -2.83 -0.13
N ARG A 219 3.62 -2.04 -0.77
CA ARG A 219 4.33 -0.92 -0.13
C ARG A 219 4.00 0.45 -0.73
N THR A 220 3.01 0.51 -1.61
CA THR A 220 2.69 1.73 -2.38
C THR A 220 1.94 2.78 -1.54
N LEU A 221 1.09 2.37 -0.60
CA LEU A 221 0.11 3.26 0.01
C LEU A 221 0.74 4.29 0.97
N PRO A 222 0.16 5.50 1.08
CA PRO A 222 0.38 6.36 2.23
C PRO A 222 -0.15 5.71 3.51
N SER A 223 0.31 6.18 4.67
CA SER A 223 -0.27 5.73 5.92
C SER A 223 -1.75 6.07 5.98
N PHE A 224 -2.59 5.05 6.03
CA PHE A 224 -4.04 5.16 6.11
C PHE A 224 -4.55 5.34 7.56
N LEU A 225 -3.65 5.59 8.52
CA LEU A 225 -4.00 5.89 9.92
C LEU A 225 -4.61 7.28 10.13
N VAL A 226 -4.77 8.09 9.08
CA VAL A 226 -5.37 9.44 9.17
C VAL A 226 -6.76 9.44 9.82
N SER A 227 -7.53 8.36 9.69
CA SER A 227 -8.75 8.13 10.46
C SER A 227 -9.19 6.66 10.46
N PRO A 228 -10.00 6.22 11.43
CA PRO A 228 -10.62 4.90 11.41
C PRO A 228 -11.50 4.64 10.18
N ALA A 229 -12.16 5.66 9.62
CA ALA A 229 -12.96 5.52 8.41
C ALA A 229 -12.10 5.18 7.20
N VAL A 230 -10.98 5.89 7.03
CA VAL A 230 -10.02 5.63 5.95
C VAL A 230 -9.43 4.23 6.08
N ALA A 231 -8.91 3.88 7.26
CA ALA A 231 -8.36 2.54 7.50
C ALA A 231 -9.39 1.41 7.24
N LYS A 232 -10.64 1.57 7.70
CA LYS A 232 -11.70 0.59 7.44
C LYS A 232 -11.92 0.41 5.94
N GLY A 233 -12.05 1.50 5.19
CA GLY A 233 -12.23 1.48 3.75
C GLY A 233 -11.04 0.85 3.03
N THR A 234 -9.82 1.27 3.35
CA THR A 234 -8.59 0.73 2.74
C THR A 234 -8.46 -0.77 2.96
N VAL A 235 -8.68 -1.26 4.18
CA VAL A 235 -8.53 -2.69 4.51
C VAL A 235 -9.61 -3.54 3.82
N HIS A 236 -10.87 -3.09 3.81
CA HIS A 236 -11.94 -3.83 3.12
C HIS A 236 -11.79 -3.79 1.61
N LEU A 237 -11.38 -2.64 1.05
CA LEU A 237 -11.12 -2.49 -0.37
C LEU A 237 -9.96 -3.38 -0.82
N ALA A 238 -8.87 -3.38 -0.06
CA ALA A 238 -7.72 -4.26 -0.31
C ALA A 238 -8.13 -5.74 -0.28
N HIS A 239 -8.87 -6.17 0.75
CA HIS A 239 -9.37 -7.54 0.84
C HIS A 239 -10.20 -7.91 -0.40
N LEU A 240 -11.18 -7.08 -0.76
CA LEU A 240 -12.05 -7.31 -1.91
C LEU A 240 -11.24 -7.40 -3.22
N ILE A 241 -10.29 -6.50 -3.42
CA ILE A 241 -9.41 -6.50 -4.60
C ILE A 241 -8.59 -7.79 -4.65
N VAL A 242 -7.92 -8.19 -3.56
CA VAL A 242 -7.09 -9.40 -3.57
C VAL A 242 -7.93 -10.65 -3.78
N SER A 243 -9.13 -10.72 -3.22
CA SER A 243 -10.05 -11.85 -3.42
C SER A 243 -10.56 -11.98 -4.86
N HIS A 244 -10.57 -10.91 -5.65
CA HIS A 244 -11.24 -10.84 -6.96
C HIS A 244 -10.46 -10.05 -8.02
N TYR A 245 -9.12 -10.03 -7.96
CA TYR A 245 -8.33 -9.16 -8.84
C TYR A 245 -8.46 -9.54 -10.32
N GLU A 246 -8.81 -10.80 -10.60
CA GLU A 246 -9.05 -11.32 -11.94
C GLU A 246 -10.22 -10.62 -12.64
N ASP A 247 -11.20 -10.14 -11.87
CA ASP A 247 -12.40 -9.45 -12.34
C ASP A 247 -12.19 -7.92 -12.47
N LEU A 248 -10.95 -7.44 -12.26
CA LEU A 248 -10.57 -6.02 -12.25
C LEU A 248 -9.60 -5.66 -13.39
N PRO A 249 -10.04 -5.68 -14.67
CA PRO A 249 -9.15 -5.57 -15.82
C PRO A 249 -8.70 -4.15 -16.17
N ARG A 250 -9.28 -3.09 -15.60
CA ARG A 250 -8.93 -1.72 -16.00
C ARG A 250 -7.60 -1.32 -15.39
N ARG A 251 -6.72 -0.77 -16.24
CA ARG A 251 -5.37 -0.37 -15.86
C ARG A 251 -5.09 1.08 -16.31
N PRO A 252 -5.84 2.09 -15.83
CA PRO A 252 -5.59 3.48 -16.20
C PRO A 252 -4.14 3.92 -15.99
N LEU A 253 -3.47 3.45 -14.94
CA LEU A 253 -2.07 3.79 -14.62
C LEU A 253 -1.03 3.15 -15.57
N ASP A 254 -1.45 2.30 -16.51
CA ASP A 254 -0.59 1.82 -17.59
C ASP A 254 -0.49 2.87 -18.73
N ARG A 255 -1.39 3.86 -18.78
CA ARG A 255 -1.27 4.98 -19.72
C ARG A 255 -0.20 5.97 -19.24
N GLU A 256 0.66 6.39 -20.15
CA GLU A 256 1.79 7.27 -19.86
C GLU A 256 1.38 8.60 -19.19
N ASP A 257 0.32 9.24 -19.67
CA ASP A 257 -0.19 10.50 -19.13
C ASP A 257 -0.71 10.36 -17.69
N LEU A 258 -1.46 9.29 -17.41
CA LEU A 258 -1.97 8.99 -16.08
C LEU A 258 -0.89 8.47 -15.14
N HIS A 259 0.10 7.76 -15.66
CA HIS A 259 1.30 7.37 -14.92
C HIS A 259 2.06 8.62 -14.46
N ALA A 260 2.33 9.57 -15.36
CA ALA A 260 2.96 10.84 -15.03
C ALA A 260 2.11 11.66 -14.03
N ALA A 261 0.78 11.66 -14.19
CA ALA A 261 -0.15 12.30 -13.26
C ALA A 261 -0.05 11.69 -11.84
N TYR A 262 0.08 10.37 -11.71
CA TYR A 262 0.29 9.71 -10.43
C TYR A 262 1.57 10.18 -9.73
N TYR A 263 2.69 10.24 -10.44
CA TYR A 263 3.97 10.66 -9.84
C TYR A 263 4.03 12.17 -9.56
N SER A 264 3.42 13.01 -10.39
CA SER A 264 3.32 14.45 -10.16
C SER A 264 2.27 14.84 -9.10
N GLY A 265 1.32 13.94 -8.81
CA GLY A 265 0.19 14.23 -7.93
C GLY A 265 -0.92 15.04 -8.58
N ASP A 266 -0.99 15.08 -9.93
CA ASP A 266 -2.09 15.73 -10.65
C ASP A 266 -3.38 14.92 -10.51
N LYS A 267 -4.22 15.35 -9.57
CA LYS A 267 -5.50 14.71 -9.27
C LYS A 267 -6.55 14.93 -10.35
N SER A 268 -6.43 15.96 -11.18
CA SER A 268 -7.48 16.33 -12.13
C SER A 268 -7.69 15.22 -13.18
N LEU A 269 -6.60 14.80 -13.83
CA LEU A 269 -6.58 13.67 -14.78
C LEU A 269 -6.95 12.35 -14.11
N LEU A 270 -6.44 12.12 -12.90
CA LEU A 270 -6.66 10.89 -12.15
C LEU A 270 -8.11 10.71 -11.69
N ARG A 271 -8.81 11.79 -11.33
CA ARG A 271 -10.25 11.74 -10.99
C ARG A 271 -11.08 11.27 -12.19
N ALA A 272 -10.79 11.78 -13.38
CA ALA A 272 -11.47 11.36 -14.60
C ALA A 272 -11.23 9.86 -14.89
N ALA A 273 -9.99 9.41 -14.74
CA ALA A 273 -9.61 8.00 -14.90
C ALA A 273 -10.21 7.07 -13.82
N PHE A 274 -10.43 7.58 -12.61
CA PHE A 274 -11.03 6.82 -11.51
C PHE A 274 -12.53 6.61 -11.67
N ARG A 275 -13.26 7.55 -12.29
CA ARG A 275 -14.73 7.52 -12.43
C ARG A 275 -15.35 6.17 -12.82
N PRO A 276 -14.82 5.39 -13.79
CA PRO A 276 -15.38 4.08 -14.13
C PRO A 276 -15.03 2.94 -13.15
N LEU A 277 -14.02 3.10 -12.28
CA LEU A 277 -13.52 1.99 -11.45
C LEU A 277 -14.49 1.55 -10.33
N PRO A 278 -15.19 2.46 -9.60
CA PRO A 278 -16.16 2.06 -8.59
C PRO A 278 -17.25 1.12 -9.10
N ALA A 279 -17.68 1.27 -10.36
CA ALA A 279 -18.71 0.41 -10.94
C ALA A 279 -18.24 -1.05 -11.05
N GLN A 280 -16.96 -1.29 -11.37
CA GLN A 280 -16.40 -2.64 -11.40
C GLN A 280 -16.27 -3.23 -9.99
N LEU A 281 -15.81 -2.43 -9.03
CA LEU A 281 -15.74 -2.86 -7.63
C LEU A 281 -17.12 -3.24 -7.08
N ARG A 282 -18.14 -2.42 -7.38
CA ARG A 282 -19.54 -2.67 -6.98
C ARG A 282 -20.13 -3.94 -7.58
N ALA A 283 -19.63 -4.40 -8.73
CA ALA A 283 -20.08 -5.62 -9.39
C ALA A 283 -19.43 -6.90 -8.80
N LEU A 284 -18.38 -6.77 -7.98
CA LEU A 284 -17.70 -7.93 -7.40
C LEU A 284 -18.58 -8.65 -6.37
N ARG A 285 -18.41 -9.98 -6.32
CA ARG A 285 -18.96 -10.79 -5.24
C ARG A 285 -18.38 -10.29 -3.90
N GLY A 286 -19.23 -10.22 -2.87
CA GLY A 286 -18.83 -9.74 -1.55
C GLY A 286 -18.83 -8.21 -1.38
N TYR A 287 -19.01 -7.43 -2.45
CA TYR A 287 -19.05 -5.96 -2.34
C TYR A 287 -20.11 -5.48 -1.36
N THR A 288 -21.32 -6.05 -1.39
CA THR A 288 -22.44 -5.66 -0.49
C THR A 288 -22.05 -5.69 0.98
N GLN A 289 -21.24 -6.66 1.41
CA GLN A 289 -20.80 -6.78 2.81
C GLN A 289 -19.73 -5.74 3.17
N ALA A 290 -18.90 -5.36 2.19
CA ALA A 290 -17.85 -4.37 2.33
C ALA A 290 -18.31 -2.92 2.09
N ALA A 291 -19.45 -2.73 1.42
CA ALA A 291 -19.94 -1.44 0.91
C ALA A 291 -20.01 -0.36 2.00
N ARG A 292 -20.51 -0.69 3.19
CA ARG A 292 -20.57 0.25 4.33
C ARG A 292 -19.22 0.82 4.77
N TYR A 293 -18.11 0.18 4.40
CA TYR A 293 -16.76 0.63 4.70
C TYR A 293 -16.07 1.28 3.49
N ILE A 294 -16.39 0.82 2.27
CA ILE A 294 -15.77 1.30 1.02
C ILE A 294 -16.46 2.56 0.49
N GLU A 295 -17.80 2.61 0.51
CA GLU A 295 -18.57 3.72 -0.05
C GLU A 295 -18.24 5.09 0.56
N PRO A 296 -17.92 5.23 1.87
CA PRO A 296 -17.42 6.49 2.42
C PRO A 296 -16.18 7.03 1.70
N LEU A 297 -15.24 6.15 1.30
CA LEU A 297 -14.06 6.57 0.54
C LEU A 297 -14.45 7.15 -0.83
N PHE A 298 -15.38 6.49 -1.52
CA PHE A 298 -15.87 6.97 -2.82
C PHE A 298 -16.64 8.28 -2.68
N GLY A 299 -17.42 8.44 -1.61
CA GLY A 299 -18.06 9.71 -1.26
C GLY A 299 -17.05 10.83 -1.08
N PHE A 300 -15.97 10.61 -0.32
CA PHE A 300 -14.90 11.59 -0.15
C PHE A 300 -14.21 11.95 -1.47
N ILE A 301 -13.94 10.96 -2.33
CA ILE A 301 -13.34 11.20 -3.66
C ILE A 301 -14.29 12.03 -4.54
N ALA A 302 -15.58 11.70 -4.55
CA ALA A 302 -16.59 12.40 -5.34
C ALA A 302 -16.81 13.84 -4.86
N ALA A 303 -16.71 14.07 -3.55
CA ALA A 303 -16.77 15.39 -2.93
C ALA A 303 -15.43 16.15 -2.99
N GLU A 304 -14.44 15.61 -3.71
CA GLU A 304 -13.09 16.15 -3.86
C GLU A 304 -12.35 16.42 -2.54
N GLN A 305 -12.71 15.70 -1.49
CA GLN A 305 -12.11 15.85 -0.18
C GLN A 305 -10.71 15.25 -0.14
N THR A 306 -9.83 15.92 0.59
CA THR A 306 -8.51 15.41 0.98
C THR A 306 -8.44 15.33 2.51
N TRP A 307 -7.72 14.37 3.05
CA TRP A 307 -7.52 14.31 4.50
C TRP A 307 -6.51 15.37 4.96
N ASP A 308 -6.66 15.81 6.21
CA ASP A 308 -5.71 16.72 6.86
C ASP A 308 -4.64 15.93 7.63
N GLU A 309 -3.41 15.92 7.11
CA GLU A 309 -2.27 15.23 7.73
C GLU A 309 -1.67 16.01 8.92
N ALA A 310 -2.10 17.25 9.18
CA ALA A 310 -1.69 18.00 10.36
C ALA A 310 -2.50 17.64 11.61
N ARG A 311 -3.65 16.98 11.44
CA ARG A 311 -4.55 16.57 12.52
C ARG A 311 -3.85 15.61 13.49
N ASP A 312 -4.11 15.82 14.78
CA ASP A 312 -3.77 14.82 15.79
C ASP A 312 -4.72 13.62 15.69
N ILE A 313 -4.22 12.49 15.21
CA ILE A 313 -4.99 11.27 15.04
C ILE A 313 -5.16 10.50 16.34
N ARG A 314 -4.40 10.81 17.41
CA ARG A 314 -4.36 9.99 18.63
C ARG A 314 -5.75 9.78 19.23
N LYS A 315 -6.55 10.86 19.30
CA LYS A 315 -7.93 10.82 19.82
C LYS A 315 -8.87 9.98 18.95
N LEU A 316 -8.65 9.92 17.64
CA LEU A 316 -9.47 9.10 16.73
C LEU A 316 -9.29 7.60 16.98
N TRP A 317 -8.10 7.20 17.45
CA TRP A 317 -7.74 5.79 17.64
C TRP A 317 -7.83 5.34 19.10
N CYS A 318 -7.59 6.24 20.03
CA CYS A 318 -7.45 5.94 21.46
C CYS A 318 -8.48 6.68 22.33
N GLY A 319 -9.27 7.57 21.75
CA GLY A 319 -10.36 8.26 22.44
C GLY A 319 -11.41 7.26 22.94
N ARG A 320 -11.96 7.54 24.12
CA ARG A 320 -13.12 6.83 24.67
C ARG A 320 -14.42 7.55 24.31
N ASP A 321 -14.52 8.08 23.10
CA ASP A 321 -15.77 8.69 22.69
C ASP A 321 -16.60 7.60 22.02
N ARG A 322 -17.47 6.98 22.84
CA ARG A 322 -18.66 6.30 22.35
C ARG A 322 -19.61 7.41 21.90
N GLU A 323 -19.68 7.64 20.59
CA GLU A 323 -20.91 8.09 19.94
C GLU A 323 -21.43 6.94 19.07
#